data_AF-A0A8J6MLB6-F1
#
_entry.id   AF-A0A8J6MLB6-F1
#
_cell.length_a   1.000
_cell.length_b   1.000
_cell.length_c   1.000
_cell.angle_alpha   90.00
_cell.angle_beta   90.00
_cell.angle_gamma   90.00
#
_symmetry.space_group_name_H-M   'P 1'
#
loop_
_entity.id
_entity.type
_entity.pdbx_description
1 polymer ?
#
loop_
_entity_poly.entity_id
_entity_poly.type
_entity_poly.pdbx_seq_one_letter_code
_entity_poly.pdbx_strand_id
1 'polypeptide(L)' 'MTQESLNYQKMLEEVEGIVRSITSPELDLDRMVNQVERGYELIRLMRLRLDETKTKIDQLHQRYETKES' A
#
# COMPACT_ATOMS: atom_id res chain seq x y z
N MET A 1 -14.94 5.50 7.80
CA MET A 1 -13.66 5.34 7.07
C MET A 1 -13.81 5.91 5.68
N THR A 2 -12.77 6.52 5.11
CA THR A 2 -12.80 7.01 3.72
C THR A 2 -12.64 5.84 2.74
N GLN A 3 -13.10 6.02 1.50
CA GLN A 3 -12.93 5.00 0.45
C GLN A 3 -11.44 4.67 0.23
N GLU A 4 -10.57 5.68 0.32
CA GLU A 4 -9.12 5.51 0.17
C GLU A 4 -8.52 4.67 1.30
N SER A 5 -8.95 4.89 2.54
CA SER A 5 -8.53 4.09 3.70
C SER A 5 -8.99 2.63 3.57
N LEU A 6 -10.21 2.38 3.09
CA LEU A 6 -10.71 1.02 2.84
C LEU A 6 -9.92 0.32 1.73
N ASN A 7 -9.60 1.03 0.65
CA ASN A 7 -8.81 0.48 -0.44
C ASN A 7 -7.39 0.13 0.02
N TYR A 8 -6.75 1.02 0.78
CA TYR A 8 -5.42 0.79 1.34
C TYR A 8 -5.41 -0.41 2.29
N GLN A 9 -6.39 -0.51 3.18
CA GLN A 9 -6.52 -1.64 4.09
C GLN A 9 -6.65 -2.97 3.34
N LYS A 10 -7.49 -3.03 2.29
CA LYS A 10 -7.63 -4.25 1.48
C LYS A 10 -6.32 -4.69 0.84
N MET A 11 -5.53 -3.75 0.30
CA MET A 11 -4.21 -4.05 -0.27
C MET A 11 -3.26 -4.59 0.80
N LEU A 12 -3.28 -4.01 2.00
CA LEU A 12 -2.47 -4.48 3.13
C LEU A 12 -2.87 -5.91 3.54
N GLU A 13 -4.17 -6.18 3.71
CA GLU A 13 -4.70 -7.50 4.02
C GLU A 13 -4.30 -8.55 2.97
N GLU A 14 -4.28 -8.17 1.70
CA GLU A 14 -3.84 -9.03 0.59
C GLU A 14 -2.34 -9.34 0.67
N VAL A 15 -1.49 -8.33 0.93
CA VAL A 15 -0.05 -8.53 1.15
C VAL A 15 0.21 -9.45 2.33
N GLU A 16 -0.48 -9.25 3.46
CA GLU A 16 -0.34 -10.14 4.61
C GLU A 16 -0.81 -11.56 4.31
N GLY A 17 -1.87 -11.71 3.49
CA GLY A 17 -2.32 -13.00 2.99
C GLY A 17 -1.27 -13.72 2.16
N ILE A 18 -0.59 -12.99 1.27
CA ILE A 18 0.54 -13.49 0.49
C ILE A 18 1.67 -13.94 1.42
N VAL A 19 2.06 -13.11 2.39
CA VAL A 19 3.12 -13.46 3.37
C VAL A 19 2.76 -14.74 4.12
N ARG A 20 1.52 -14.84 4.64
CA ARG A 20 1.06 -16.07 5.32
C ARG A 20 1.14 -17.30 4.42
N SER A 21 0.73 -17.16 3.15
CA SER A 21 0.76 -18.25 2.18
C SER A 21 2.18 -18.72 1.88
N ILE A 22 3.13 -17.81 1.65
CA ILE A 22 4.52 -18.19 1.31
C ILE A 22 5.28 -18.78 2.51
N THR A 23 4.86 -18.46 3.74
CA THR A 23 5.42 -19.04 4.96
C THR A 23 4.75 -20.36 5.37
N SER A 24 3.78 -20.83 4.59
CA SER A 24 3.06 -22.08 4.87
C SER A 24 3.97 -23.30 4.68
N PRO A 25 3.85 -24.33 5.54
CA PRO A 25 4.55 -25.60 5.34
C PRO A 25 4.10 -26.37 4.08
N GLU A 26 2.94 -26.03 3.50
CA GLU A 26 2.39 -26.62 2.27
C GLU A 26 2.64 -25.75 1.02
N LEU A 27 3.78 -25.04 0.99
CA LEU A 27 4.10 -24.12 -0.09
C LEU A 27 4.19 -24.81 -1.46
N ASP A 28 3.38 -24.34 -2.39
CA ASP A 28 3.48 -24.65 -3.83
C ASP A 28 4.43 -23.65 -4.50
N LEU A 29 5.61 -24.12 -4.92
CA LEU A 29 6.66 -23.30 -5.55
C LEU A 29 6.20 -22.66 -6.86
N ASP A 30 5.33 -23.32 -7.63
CA ASP A 30 4.82 -22.78 -8.90
C ASP A 30 3.89 -21.58 -8.64
N ARG A 31 3.13 -21.63 -7.54
CA ARG A 31 2.28 -20.52 -7.10
C ARG A 31 3.07 -19.42 -6.39
N MET A 32 4.21 -19.75 -5.78
CA MET A 32 5.03 -18.81 -5.02
C MET A 32 5.47 -17.64 -5.90
N VAL A 33 5.94 -17.91 -7.13
CA VAL A 33 6.40 -16.84 -8.05
C VAL A 33 5.28 -15.83 -8.30
N ASN A 34 4.09 -16.30 -8.67
CA ASN A 34 2.93 -15.46 -8.92
C ASN A 34 2.50 -14.66 -7.68
N GLN A 35 2.56 -15.28 -6.49
CA GLN A 35 2.23 -14.61 -5.23
C GLN A 35 3.23 -13.50 -4.88
N VAL A 36 4.52 -13.75 -5.10
CA VAL A 36 5.58 -12.76 -4.87
C VAL A 36 5.45 -11.60 -5.85
N GLU A 37 5.23 -11.86 -7.14
CA GLU A 37 4.97 -10.82 -8.15
C GLU A 37 3.79 -9.93 -7.75
N ARG A 38 2.67 -10.55 -7.37
CA ARG A 38 1.50 -9.83 -6.88
C ARG A 38 1.80 -8.99 -5.64
N GLY A 39 2.60 -9.52 -4.72
CA GLY A 39 3.05 -8.78 -3.53
C GLY A 39 3.84 -7.52 -3.89
N TYR A 40 4.76 -7.62 -4.86
CA TYR A 40 5.52 -6.46 -5.35
C TYR A 40 4.62 -5.40 -6.00
N GLU A 41 3.63 -5.81 -6.80
CA GLU A 41 2.64 -4.89 -7.38
C GLU A 41 1.87 -4.12 -6.30
N LEU A 42 1.35 -4.83 -5.30
CA LEU A 42 0.60 -4.23 -4.20
C LEU A 42 1.46 -3.24 -3.41
N ILE A 43 2.69 -3.63 -3.05
CA ILE A 43 3.61 -2.75 -2.32
C ILE A 43 3.92 -1.49 -3.15
N ARG A 44 4.12 -1.62 -4.46
CA ARG A 44 4.35 -0.48 -5.35
C ARG A 44 3.14 0.47 -5.35
N LEU A 45 1.93 -0.05 -5.47
CA LEU A 45 0.70 0.76 -5.45
C LEU A 45 0.47 1.44 -4.10
N MET A 46 0.73 0.74 -3.00
CA MET A 46 0.64 1.30 -1.65
C MET A 46 1.61 2.46 -1.45
N ARG A 47 2.87 2.31 -1.90
CA ARG A 47 3.87 3.40 -1.86
C ARG A 47 3.40 4.64 -2.62
N LEU A 48 2.94 4.45 -3.87
CA LEU A 48 2.43 5.55 -4.69
C LEU A 48 1.33 6.34 -3.98
N ARG A 49 0.37 5.65 -3.34
CA ARG A 49 -0.72 6.29 -2.60
C ARG A 49 -0.26 7.04 -1.36
N LEU A 50 0.73 6.50 -0.65
CA LEU A 50 1.35 7.20 0.49
C LEU A 50 2.05 8.47 0.02
N ASP A 51 2.78 8.42 -1.09
CA ASP A 51 3.48 9.57 -1.67
C ASP A 51 2.50 10.66 -2.14
N GLU A 52 1.40 10.27 -2.77
CA GLU A 52 0.32 11.18 -3.15
C GLU A 52 -0.33 11.83 -1.91
N THR A 53 -0.55 11.05 -0.86
CA THR A 53 -1.12 11.54 0.40
C THR A 53 -0.18 12.52 1.07
N LYS A 54 1.11 12.19 1.14
CA LYS A 54 2.16 13.08 1.65
C LYS A 54 2.20 14.39 0.87
N THR A 55 2.21 14.32 -0.46
CA THR A 55 2.20 15.51 -1.32
C THR A 55 0.99 16.42 -1.04
N LYS A 56 -0.20 15.84 -0.84
CA LYS A 56 -1.40 16.61 -0.49
C LYS A 56 -1.28 17.28 0.89
N ILE A 57 -0.68 16.61 1.87
CA ILE A 57 -0.41 17.18 3.20
C ILE A 57 0.59 18.34 3.07
N ASP A 58 1.69 18.15 2.35
CA ASP A 58 2.72 19.19 2.17
C ASP A 58 2.13 20.43 1.47
N GLN A 59 1.30 20.25 0.43
CA GLN A 59 0.57 21.34 -0.21
C GLN A 59 -0.40 22.06 0.72
N LEU A 60 -1.04 21.32 1.64
CA LEU A 60 -1.93 21.89 2.64
C LEU A 60 -1.15 22.79 3.59
N HIS A 61 -0.03 22.29 4.13
CA HIS A 61 0.86 23.05 5.01
C HIS A 61 1.32 24.36 4.36
N GLN A 62 1.84 24.30 3.12
CA GLN A 62 2.27 25.51 2.39
C GLN A 62 1.16 26.55 2.23
N ARG A 63 -0.07 26.12 1.97
CA ARG A 63 -1.23 27.04 1.83
C ARG A 63 -1.59 27.76 3.12
N TYR A 64 -1.39 27.11 4.27
CA TYR A 64 -1.67 27.72 5.57
C TYR A 64 -0.52 28.60 6.05
N GLU A 65 0.74 28.20 5.84
CA GLU A 65 1.91 29.05 6.14
C GLU A 65 1.95 30.32 5.29
N THR A 66 1.58 30.25 4.01
CA THR A 66 1.53 31.43 3.11
C THR A 66 0.39 32.40 3.43
N LYS A 67 -0.66 31.96 4.15
CA LYS A 67 -1.80 32.81 4.52
C LYS A 67 -1.59 33.60 5.82
N GLU A 68 -0.57 33.24 6.61
CA GLU A 68 -0.22 33.91 7.86
C GLU A 68 0.95 34.91 7.70
N SER A 69 1.44 35.11 6.47
CA SER A 69 2.44 36.13 6.07
C SER A 69 1.82 37.19 5.17
#